data_AF-A0A2K3QKI4-F1
#
_entry.id   AF-A0A2K3QKI4-F1
#
_cell.length_a   1.000
_cell.length_b   1.000
_cell.length_c   1.000
_cell.angle_alpha   90.00
_cell.angle_beta   90.00
_cell.angle_gamma   90.00
#
_symmetry.space_group_name_H-M   'P 1'
#
loop_
_entity.id
_entity.type
_entity.pdbx_description
1 polymer ?
#
loop_
_entity_poly.entity_id
_entity_poly.type
_entity_poly.pdbx_seq_one_letter_code
_entity_poly.pdbx_strand_id
1 'polypeptide(L)'
;GYAPPFPCSPVESVTHSLSHPDGDTRHIVLWRLDFATINSDSSVPLSSLWPRTIASLAMASAPETAAPPAAGHDATSPPAGSSKQDINPWSVSGEVGEDGKVKAIDYRKLIEDFGTNLIDDALLERFERVTGHKPHRFLRREIVFSHRDLSLILDRYEKNELFYLYTGRGPSSDSMHIGHTQVFDFVKWLQDVLDVPVIIMLTDDEKFLFSENRSVDEVMGYTRKNAKDIIAVGFDPKKTFIFSDFEYVGGAFYKNVVRISKRVTYNTAKAIFGFDGSSNIGKIHFASIQGATSFASSFPHIFGSDESKTASIPCLIPCAIDQDPYFRLTRDCAAGLHLAKPSLIHMRFLDALQGPGSKMSASDDTSAIFLSDTAKQVKTKINKYAFSGGRETLEEHREKGGNADVDVSYQYLQFFLESDEELAKVKADYNSGKLLTGELKAMCIEHLQKYVAAFQDRRSKVTDAVVDEFMSRRRLEWKGNPRIPRADLVVPVPKSGEDKAGGAAAGDDGSDKMTKNQMKKLLKQQQVAQKKAEKAKEKGAAAEGPAAEGPAAEAAASGGS
;
A
#
# COMPACT_ATOMS: atom_id res chain seq x y z
N GLY A 1 17.31 -59.32 -9.42
CA GLY A 1 16.68 -59.09 -8.10
C GLY A 1 16.37 -57.62 -7.97
N TYR A 2 15.11 -57.33 -7.67
CA TYR A 2 14.50 -56.01 -7.33
C TYR A 2 14.34 -54.95 -8.43
N ALA A 3 13.27 -55.17 -9.20
CA ALA A 3 12.11 -54.29 -9.47
C ALA A 3 12.31 -52.74 -9.62
N PRO A 4 11.94 -52.18 -10.80
CA PRO A 4 11.63 -50.76 -11.00
C PRO A 4 10.15 -50.42 -10.67
N PRO A 5 9.77 -49.13 -10.58
CA PRO A 5 8.42 -48.71 -10.19
C PRO A 5 7.39 -48.91 -11.32
N PHE A 6 6.13 -49.01 -10.89
CA PHE A 6 4.90 -49.39 -11.59
C PHE A 6 4.69 -48.82 -13.02
N PRO A 7 4.00 -49.58 -13.90
CA PRO A 7 3.84 -49.24 -15.31
C PRO A 7 2.66 -48.29 -15.57
N CYS A 8 2.86 -47.34 -16.49
CA CYS A 8 1.79 -46.66 -17.22
C CYS A 8 1.01 -47.69 -18.07
N SER A 9 -0.33 -47.64 -18.00
CA SER A 9 -1.21 -48.36 -18.93
C SER A 9 -1.03 -47.85 -20.37
N PRO A 10 -1.23 -48.69 -21.40
CA PRO A 10 -1.07 -48.29 -22.79
C PRO A 10 -2.21 -47.36 -23.23
N VAL A 11 -1.88 -46.25 -23.86
CA VAL A 11 -2.83 -45.44 -24.63
C VAL A 11 -2.80 -45.98 -26.05
N GLU A 12 -3.89 -46.61 -26.51
CA GLU A 12 -4.08 -46.90 -27.92
C GLU A 12 -4.59 -45.65 -28.65
N SER A 13 -3.84 -45.18 -29.64
CA SER A 13 -4.30 -44.16 -30.59
C SER A 13 -5.08 -44.84 -31.71
N VAL A 14 -6.37 -44.52 -31.87
CA VAL A 14 -7.15 -44.93 -33.04
C VAL A 14 -7.13 -43.79 -34.06
N THR A 15 -6.47 -44.01 -35.19
CA THR A 15 -6.56 -43.12 -36.37
C THR A 15 -7.80 -43.48 -37.19
N HIS A 16 -8.66 -42.49 -37.47
CA HIS A 16 -9.72 -42.62 -38.47
C HIS A 16 -9.37 -41.80 -39.72
N SER A 17 -9.49 -42.46 -40.87
CA SER A 17 -9.38 -41.85 -42.19
C SER A 17 -10.78 -41.60 -42.72
N LEU A 18 -11.16 -40.33 -42.89
CA LEU A 18 -12.41 -39.95 -43.55
C LEU A 18 -12.07 -39.48 -44.97
N SER A 19 -12.59 -40.20 -45.96
CA SER A 19 -12.49 -39.83 -47.37
C SER A 19 -13.68 -38.96 -47.78
N HIS A 20 -13.43 -37.74 -48.25
CA HIS A 20 -14.41 -36.91 -48.94
C HIS A 20 -14.44 -37.23 -50.45
N PRO A 21 -15.54 -36.96 -51.18
CA PRO A 21 -15.69 -37.32 -52.59
C PRO A 21 -14.68 -36.66 -53.55
N ASP A 22 -13.92 -35.65 -53.11
CA ASP A 22 -12.96 -34.91 -53.94
C ASP A 22 -11.49 -35.27 -53.68
N GLY A 23 -11.21 -36.42 -53.06
CA GLY A 23 -9.87 -37.04 -53.08
C GLY A 23 -8.82 -36.51 -52.10
N ASP A 24 -9.18 -35.65 -51.15
CA ASP A 24 -8.25 -35.14 -50.13
C ASP A 24 -8.49 -35.85 -48.77
N THR A 25 -7.44 -36.45 -48.18
CA THR A 25 -7.53 -37.23 -46.93
C THR A 25 -6.85 -36.46 -45.78
N ARG A 26 -7.56 -36.19 -44.68
CA ARG A 26 -7.01 -35.54 -43.47
C ARG A 26 -7.10 -36.48 -42.26
N HIS A 27 -6.04 -36.51 -41.44
CA HIS A 27 -5.96 -37.30 -40.22
C HIS A 27 -6.29 -36.47 -38.98
N ILE A 28 -7.22 -36.95 -38.14
CA ILE A 28 -7.60 -36.33 -36.86
C ILE A 28 -7.32 -37.35 -35.75
N VAL A 29 -6.68 -36.89 -34.66
CA VAL A 29 -6.43 -37.69 -33.45
C VAL A 29 -7.33 -37.16 -32.34
N LEU A 30 -8.22 -38.00 -31.81
CA LEU A 30 -9.14 -37.68 -30.71
C LEU A 30 -8.82 -38.57 -29.50
N TRP A 31 -8.80 -37.97 -28.31
CA TRP A 31 -8.63 -38.66 -27.03
C TRP A 31 -10.02 -38.87 -26.40
N ARG A 32 -10.39 -40.12 -26.10
CA ARG A 32 -11.68 -40.46 -25.47
C ARG A 32 -11.45 -41.03 -24.06
N LEU A 33 -12.23 -40.55 -23.09
CA LEU A 33 -12.41 -41.16 -21.77
C LEU A 33 -13.65 -42.05 -21.82
N ASP A 34 -13.51 -43.31 -21.40
CA ASP A 34 -14.57 -44.30 -21.40
C ASP A 34 -15.70 -43.97 -20.42
N PHE A 35 -16.92 -43.85 -20.95
CA PHE A 35 -18.15 -44.04 -20.20
C PHE A 35 -18.92 -45.18 -20.86
N ALA A 36 -19.19 -46.24 -20.10
CA ALA A 36 -20.01 -47.37 -20.53
C ALA A 36 -21.47 -46.92 -20.68
N THR A 37 -22.02 -47.05 -21.88
CA THR A 37 -23.43 -46.87 -22.22
C THR A 37 -24.19 -48.18 -22.04
N ILE A 38 -25.35 -48.13 -21.38
CA ILE A 38 -26.44 -49.11 -21.55
C ILE A 38 -27.65 -48.34 -22.10
N ASN A 39 -28.02 -48.68 -23.34
CA ASN A 39 -29.33 -48.44 -23.99
C ASN A 39 -30.41 -49.26 -23.27
N SER A 40 -31.72 -49.02 -23.33
CA SER A 40 -32.62 -48.06 -23.98
C SER A 40 -34.02 -48.31 -23.38
N ASP A 41 -34.93 -47.36 -23.65
CA ASP A 41 -36.40 -47.49 -23.68
C ASP A 41 -37.29 -47.10 -22.48
N SER A 42 -38.28 -46.28 -22.88
CA SER A 42 -39.68 -46.17 -22.42
C SER A 42 -40.05 -45.24 -21.25
N SER A 43 -40.72 -44.14 -21.63
CA SER A 43 -41.93 -43.53 -21.03
C SER A 43 -42.02 -43.18 -19.52
N VAL A 44 -42.04 -41.87 -19.29
CA VAL A 44 -42.75 -41.03 -18.27
C VAL A 44 -44.01 -41.66 -17.62
N PRO A 45 -44.54 -41.17 -16.47
CA PRO A 45 -43.96 -40.79 -15.15
C PRO A 45 -44.65 -41.53 -13.97
N LEU A 46 -44.19 -41.37 -12.73
CA LEU A 46 -45.12 -41.33 -11.59
C LEU A 46 -44.49 -40.76 -10.30
N SER A 47 -45.27 -39.90 -9.67
CA SER A 47 -45.22 -39.53 -8.27
C SER A 47 -45.36 -40.74 -7.34
N SER A 48 -44.98 -40.52 -6.07
CA SER A 48 -45.17 -41.38 -4.89
C SER A 48 -44.01 -42.34 -4.54
N LEU A 49 -43.30 -42.02 -3.45
CA LEU A 49 -43.29 -42.82 -2.22
C LEU A 49 -42.37 -42.15 -1.17
N TRP A 50 -43.00 -41.69 -0.10
CA TRP A 50 -42.42 -41.17 1.15
C TRP A 50 -41.85 -42.35 1.99
N PRO A 51 -41.08 -42.17 3.09
CA PRO A 51 -41.63 -41.50 4.29
C PRO A 51 -40.67 -40.64 5.13
N ARG A 52 -41.35 -39.75 5.87
CA ARG A 52 -40.95 -38.93 7.03
C ARG A 52 -40.40 -39.75 8.20
N THR A 53 -39.55 -39.14 9.04
CA THR A 53 -39.64 -39.26 10.51
C THR A 53 -39.06 -38.03 11.27
N ILE A 54 -39.97 -37.22 11.86
CA ILE A 54 -39.99 -36.59 13.22
C ILE A 54 -38.87 -35.57 13.59
N ALA A 55 -39.11 -34.24 13.66
CA ALA A 55 -39.83 -33.39 14.67
C ALA A 55 -39.22 -33.47 16.10
N SER A 56 -38.94 -32.42 16.88
CA SER A 56 -39.64 -31.16 17.17
C SER A 56 -38.73 -30.29 18.06
N LEU A 57 -38.79 -28.96 17.97
CA LEU A 57 -38.94 -28.09 19.16
C LEU A 57 -39.35 -26.65 18.80
N ALA A 58 -40.55 -26.30 19.28
CA ALA A 58 -41.02 -25.03 19.83
C ALA A 58 -40.85 -23.70 19.05
N MET A 59 -42.02 -23.16 18.69
CA MET A 59 -42.27 -21.75 18.41
C MET A 59 -42.17 -20.88 19.68
N ALA A 60 -41.64 -19.67 19.52
CA ALA A 60 -42.03 -18.51 20.29
C ALA A 60 -42.27 -17.34 19.33
N SER A 61 -43.48 -16.79 19.39
CA SER A 61 -44.02 -15.67 18.64
C SER A 61 -43.31 -14.35 18.93
N ALA A 62 -43.09 -13.53 17.90
CA ALA A 62 -42.76 -12.10 18.02
C ALA A 62 -43.72 -11.29 17.12
N PRO A 63 -44.12 -10.06 17.54
CA PRO A 63 -45.28 -9.37 17.00
C PRO A 63 -45.03 -8.69 15.66
N GLU A 64 -46.12 -8.51 14.91
CA GLU A 64 -46.22 -7.66 13.72
C GLU A 64 -45.73 -6.24 13.99
N THR A 65 -44.82 -5.77 13.13
CA THR A 65 -44.57 -4.33 12.94
C THR A 65 -44.70 -4.00 11.47
N ALA A 66 -45.52 -2.98 11.23
CA ALA A 66 -46.06 -2.53 9.96
C ALA A 66 -45.05 -2.39 8.81
N ALA A 67 -45.51 -2.77 7.61
CA ALA A 67 -44.84 -2.48 6.35
C ALA A 67 -44.83 -0.96 6.08
N PRO A 68 -43.67 -0.36 5.70
CA PRO A 68 -43.65 0.96 5.10
C PRO A 68 -44.13 0.91 3.64
N PRO A 69 -44.70 2.01 3.11
CA PRO A 69 -45.47 1.99 1.87
C PRO A 69 -44.59 1.76 0.64
N ALA A 70 -45.17 1.08 -0.35
CA ALA A 70 -44.62 0.96 -1.68
C ALA A 70 -44.47 2.35 -2.30
N ALA A 71 -43.22 2.79 -2.48
CA ALA A 71 -42.92 3.95 -3.32
C ALA A 71 -43.00 3.49 -4.79
N GLY A 72 -43.98 4.05 -5.50
CA GLY A 72 -44.17 3.85 -6.92
C GLY A 72 -42.96 4.30 -7.74
N HIS A 73 -42.75 3.59 -8.84
CA HIS A 73 -41.92 4.03 -9.95
C HIS A 73 -42.47 5.36 -10.49
N ASP A 74 -41.82 6.47 -10.14
CA ASP A 74 -41.89 7.70 -10.92
C ASP A 74 -40.56 7.88 -11.65
N ALA A 75 -40.60 7.63 -12.95
CA ALA A 75 -39.56 7.97 -13.89
C ALA A 75 -39.57 9.48 -14.12
N THR A 76 -38.87 10.21 -13.26
CA THR A 76 -38.41 11.57 -13.56
C THR A 76 -36.91 11.61 -13.37
N SER A 77 -36.17 11.70 -14.49
CA SER A 77 -34.75 11.97 -14.49
C SER A 77 -34.48 13.24 -13.67
N PRO A 78 -33.57 13.23 -12.67
CA PRO A 78 -33.18 14.47 -12.01
C PRO A 78 -32.50 15.40 -13.03
N PRO A 79 -32.70 16.72 -12.93
CA PRO A 79 -31.90 17.68 -13.69
C PRO A 79 -30.42 17.46 -13.35
N ALA A 80 -29.51 17.82 -14.27
CA ALA A 80 -28.05 17.73 -14.08
C ALA A 80 -27.67 18.43 -12.76
N GLY A 81 -27.54 17.64 -11.70
CA GLY A 81 -27.52 18.11 -10.33
C GLY A 81 -26.14 18.00 -9.74
N SER A 82 -25.76 19.00 -8.94
CA SER A 82 -24.52 19.01 -8.18
C SER A 82 -24.32 17.69 -7.44
N SER A 83 -23.15 17.05 -7.61
CA SER A 83 -22.79 15.82 -6.92
C SER A 83 -21.62 16.06 -5.97
N LYS A 84 -21.66 15.44 -4.79
CA LYS A 84 -20.54 15.45 -3.83
C LYS A 84 -19.33 14.71 -4.43
N GLN A 85 -18.13 15.02 -3.94
CA GLN A 85 -16.92 14.27 -4.30
C GLN A 85 -17.10 12.76 -4.07
N ASP A 86 -16.66 11.95 -5.03
CA ASP A 86 -16.68 10.49 -4.97
C ASP A 86 -15.23 9.98 -4.94
N ILE A 87 -14.81 9.48 -3.78
CA ILE A 87 -13.45 9.00 -3.53
C ILE A 87 -13.55 7.57 -2.97
N ASN A 88 -13.33 6.59 -3.84
CA ASN A 88 -13.36 5.18 -3.51
C ASN A 88 -12.30 4.42 -4.36
N PRO A 89 -12.05 3.12 -4.08
CA PRO A 89 -10.99 2.38 -4.77
C PRO A 89 -11.13 2.27 -6.30
N TRP A 90 -12.31 2.53 -6.87
CA TRP A 90 -12.59 2.40 -8.30
C TRP A 90 -12.83 3.75 -8.99
N SER A 91 -13.27 4.76 -8.25
CA SER A 91 -13.67 6.07 -8.77
C SER A 91 -13.11 7.19 -7.89
N VAL A 92 -12.54 8.19 -8.56
CA VAL A 92 -12.03 9.42 -7.97
C VAL A 92 -12.52 10.56 -8.83
N SER A 93 -13.49 11.31 -8.32
CA SER A 93 -14.03 12.50 -8.98
C SER A 93 -14.31 13.60 -7.96
N GLY A 94 -13.97 14.84 -8.34
CA GLY A 94 -14.29 16.02 -7.54
C GLY A 94 -15.78 16.34 -7.55
N GLU A 95 -16.18 17.25 -6.66
CA GLU A 95 -17.56 17.77 -6.62
C GLU A 95 -17.93 18.43 -7.96
N VAL A 96 -19.10 18.10 -8.51
CA VAL A 96 -19.64 18.78 -9.69
C VAL A 96 -20.46 19.97 -9.22
N GLY A 97 -20.04 21.18 -9.57
CA GLY A 97 -20.77 22.41 -9.27
C GLY A 97 -22.09 22.52 -10.03
N GLU A 98 -22.95 23.46 -9.64
CA GLU A 98 -24.19 23.78 -10.38
C GLU A 98 -23.93 24.23 -11.83
N ASP A 99 -22.70 24.65 -12.13
CA ASP A 99 -22.21 25.01 -13.45
C ASP A 99 -21.72 23.81 -14.29
N GLY A 100 -21.83 22.60 -13.76
CA GLY A 100 -21.39 21.35 -14.41
C GLY A 100 -19.87 21.15 -14.40
N LYS A 101 -19.09 22.02 -13.73
CA LYS A 101 -17.63 21.89 -13.66
C LYS A 101 -17.21 21.04 -12.46
N VAL A 102 -16.26 20.16 -12.70
CA VAL A 102 -15.60 19.37 -11.64
C VAL A 102 -14.64 20.26 -10.87
N LYS A 103 -14.84 20.36 -9.56
CA LYS A 103 -13.94 21.07 -8.64
C LYS A 103 -12.76 20.19 -8.24
N ALA A 104 -11.69 20.81 -7.77
CA ALA A 104 -10.59 20.08 -7.13
C ALA A 104 -11.10 19.31 -5.89
N ILE A 105 -10.45 18.18 -5.59
CA ILE A 105 -10.79 17.35 -4.43
C ILE A 105 -10.45 18.11 -3.15
N ASP A 106 -11.41 18.17 -2.21
CA ASP A 106 -11.18 18.74 -0.89
C ASP A 106 -10.61 17.69 0.06
N TYR A 107 -9.28 17.63 0.10
CA TYR A 107 -8.56 16.70 0.95
C TYR A 107 -8.73 16.97 2.44
N ARG A 108 -9.05 18.20 2.87
CA ARG A 108 -9.31 18.49 4.29
C ARG A 108 -10.64 17.89 4.72
N LYS A 109 -11.67 18.05 3.90
CA LYS A 109 -12.97 17.40 4.12
C LYS A 109 -12.84 15.87 4.16
N LEU A 110 -11.96 15.29 3.32
CA LEU A 110 -11.68 13.85 3.37
C LEU A 110 -11.07 13.40 4.71
N ILE A 111 -10.27 14.24 5.38
CA ILE A 111 -9.74 13.91 6.71
C ILE A 111 -10.88 13.68 7.69
N GLU A 112 -11.86 14.58 7.70
CA GLU A 112 -13.04 14.52 8.57
C GLU A 112 -13.94 13.34 8.20
N ASP A 113 -14.32 13.22 6.92
CA ASP A 113 -15.22 12.18 6.42
C ASP A 113 -14.66 10.77 6.69
N PHE A 114 -13.34 10.59 6.55
CA PHE A 114 -12.70 9.29 6.74
C PHE A 114 -12.22 9.11 8.19
N GLY A 115 -12.24 10.16 9.01
CA GLY A 115 -11.73 10.14 10.39
C GLY A 115 -10.24 9.82 10.46
N THR A 116 -9.44 10.41 9.57
CA THR A 116 -7.97 10.32 9.60
C THR A 116 -7.39 11.51 10.37
N ASN A 117 -6.07 11.53 10.61
CA ASN A 117 -5.41 12.67 11.25
C ASN A 117 -4.55 13.42 10.23
N LEU A 118 -4.51 14.75 10.32
CA LEU A 118 -3.59 15.57 9.52
C LEU A 118 -2.14 15.29 9.93
N ILE A 119 -1.23 15.30 8.96
CA ILE A 119 0.21 15.40 9.25
C ILE A 119 0.52 16.88 9.47
N ASP A 120 0.66 17.26 10.74
CA ASP A 120 0.96 18.64 11.14
C ASP A 120 2.47 18.90 11.26
N ASP A 121 2.84 20.17 11.42
CA ASP A 121 4.24 20.59 11.57
C ASP A 121 4.93 19.91 12.76
N ALA A 122 4.22 19.69 13.87
CA ALA A 122 4.75 19.01 15.03
C ALA A 122 5.15 17.55 14.73
N LEU A 123 4.36 16.85 13.92
CA LEU A 123 4.67 15.50 13.47
C LEU A 123 5.83 15.49 12.46
N LEU A 124 5.93 16.50 11.58
CA LEU A 124 7.06 16.66 10.66
C LEU A 124 8.38 16.90 11.42
N GLU A 125 8.37 17.81 12.39
CA GLU A 125 9.51 18.08 13.28
C GLU A 125 9.91 16.82 14.06
N ARG A 126 8.91 16.07 14.54
CA ARG A 126 9.17 14.79 15.21
C ARG A 126 9.81 13.79 14.25
N PHE A 127 9.28 13.65 13.03
CA PHE A 127 9.85 12.74 12.02
C PHE A 127 11.32 13.06 11.79
N GLU A 128 11.66 14.33 11.61
CA GLU A 128 13.04 14.78 11.38
C GLU A 128 13.94 14.47 12.58
N ARG A 129 13.49 14.80 13.80
CA ARG A 129 14.24 14.51 15.03
C ARG A 129 14.52 13.01 15.18
N VAL A 130 13.49 12.19 15.00
CA VAL A 130 13.53 10.73 15.21
C VAL A 130 14.42 10.05 14.18
N THR A 131 14.26 10.39 12.91
CA THR A 131 14.99 9.75 11.80
C THR A 131 16.35 10.38 11.54
N GLY A 132 16.53 11.66 11.85
CA GLY A 132 17.69 12.45 11.42
C GLY A 132 17.64 12.90 9.98
N HIS A 133 16.51 12.70 9.29
CA HIS A 133 16.34 13.06 7.89
C HIS A 133 15.30 14.15 7.75
N LYS A 134 15.64 15.18 6.96
CA LYS A 134 14.66 16.18 6.52
C LYS A 134 13.45 15.47 5.92
N PRO A 135 12.20 15.81 6.31
CA PRO A 135 11.02 15.13 5.80
C PRO A 135 10.97 15.23 4.26
N HIS A 136 10.51 14.17 3.62
CA HIS A 136 10.37 14.13 2.16
C HIS A 136 9.58 15.34 1.65
N ARG A 137 9.89 15.84 0.44
CA ARG A 137 9.14 16.96 -0.15
C ARG A 137 7.63 16.70 -0.21
N PHE A 138 7.21 15.45 -0.36
CA PHE A 138 5.78 15.11 -0.34
C PHE A 138 5.11 15.35 1.02
N LEU A 139 5.84 15.16 2.12
CA LEU A 139 5.35 15.49 3.46
C LEU A 139 5.30 17.01 3.65
N ARG A 140 6.39 17.70 3.27
CA ARG A 140 6.52 19.16 3.44
C ARG A 140 5.61 19.98 2.55
N ARG A 141 5.13 19.39 1.44
CA ARG A 141 4.23 20.04 0.46
C ARG A 141 2.79 19.55 0.57
N GLU A 142 2.43 18.87 1.66
CA GLU A 142 1.08 18.31 1.89
C GLU A 142 0.58 17.41 0.72
N ILE A 143 1.49 16.80 -0.03
CA ILE A 143 1.15 15.76 -1.00
C ILE A 143 0.80 14.48 -0.25
N VAL A 144 1.58 14.18 0.79
CA VAL A 144 1.28 13.18 1.80
C VAL A 144 0.76 13.95 3.02
N PHE A 145 -0.55 13.91 3.23
CA PHE A 145 -1.25 14.93 4.04
C PHE A 145 -1.93 14.36 5.29
N SER A 146 -2.30 13.08 5.30
CA SER A 146 -2.99 12.48 6.44
C SER A 146 -2.42 11.12 6.82
N HIS A 147 -2.75 10.65 8.02
CA HIS A 147 -2.25 9.40 8.57
C HIS A 147 -3.22 8.73 9.54
N ARG A 148 -2.95 7.46 9.83
CA ARG A 148 -3.46 6.74 11.01
C ARG A 148 -2.28 6.16 11.77
N ASP A 149 -2.14 6.53 13.03
CA ASP A 149 -1.15 5.95 13.96
C ASP A 149 0.35 6.06 13.53
N LEU A 150 0.71 7.03 12.67
CA LEU A 150 2.12 7.28 12.30
C LEU A 150 3.01 7.52 13.52
N SER A 151 2.48 8.21 14.54
CA SER A 151 3.16 8.40 15.83
C SER A 151 3.58 7.08 16.50
N LEU A 152 2.78 6.01 16.37
CA LEU A 152 3.13 4.69 16.92
C LEU A 152 4.27 4.04 16.14
N ILE A 153 4.35 4.27 14.82
CA ILE A 153 5.48 3.80 14.02
C ILE A 153 6.76 4.54 14.42
N LEU A 154 6.68 5.85 14.65
CA LEU A 154 7.82 6.64 15.15
C LEU A 154 8.26 6.17 16.55
N ASP A 155 7.32 5.88 17.47
CA ASP A 155 7.64 5.30 18.79
C ASP A 155 8.43 3.99 18.66
N ARG A 156 8.05 3.13 17.71
CA ARG A 156 8.73 1.86 17.45
C ARG A 156 10.10 2.07 16.85
N TYR A 157 10.24 2.98 15.89
CA TYR A 157 11.53 3.31 15.29
C TYR A 157 12.49 3.91 16.32
N GLU A 158 12.03 4.78 17.22
CA GLU A 158 12.84 5.32 18.34
C GLU A 158 13.38 4.22 19.26
N LYS A 159 12.63 3.12 19.44
CA LYS A 159 13.02 1.97 20.26
C LYS A 159 13.73 0.86 19.46
N ASN A 160 13.90 1.07 18.15
CA ASN A 160 14.34 0.07 17.18
C ASN A 160 13.56 -1.26 17.26
N GLU A 161 12.24 -1.16 17.45
CA GLU A 161 11.32 -2.29 17.41
C GLU A 161 10.87 -2.60 15.98
N LEU A 162 10.53 -3.86 15.72
CA LEU A 162 10.13 -4.31 14.39
C LEU A 162 8.81 -3.69 13.93
N PHE A 163 8.81 -3.23 12.68
CA PHE A 163 7.67 -2.96 11.82
C PHE A 163 8.13 -3.12 10.36
N TYR A 164 7.20 -3.07 9.41
CA TYR A 164 7.52 -3.15 7.98
C TYR A 164 6.63 -2.21 7.17
N LEU A 165 7.05 -1.94 5.93
CA LEU A 165 6.26 -1.19 4.95
C LEU A 165 5.45 -2.17 4.11
N TYR A 166 4.19 -1.82 3.85
CA TYR A 166 3.34 -2.53 2.90
C TYR A 166 2.74 -1.52 1.92
N THR A 167 2.89 -1.78 0.63
CA THR A 167 2.11 -1.12 -0.42
C THR A 167 1.71 -2.12 -1.50
N GLY A 168 0.94 -1.71 -2.50
CA GLY A 168 0.49 -2.63 -3.53
C GLY A 168 0.11 -1.95 -4.84
N ARG A 169 -0.04 -2.78 -5.87
CA ARG A 169 -0.45 -2.34 -7.21
C ARG A 169 -1.26 -3.44 -7.89
N GLY A 170 -2.45 -3.09 -8.34
CA GLY A 170 -3.19 -3.95 -9.24
C GLY A 170 -2.72 -3.81 -10.69
N PRO A 171 -2.12 -4.86 -11.29
CA PRO A 171 -1.51 -4.78 -12.60
C PRO A 171 -2.57 -4.69 -13.71
N SER A 172 -2.81 -3.48 -14.19
CA SER A 172 -3.89 -3.19 -15.15
C SER A 172 -3.44 -3.04 -16.60
N SER A 173 -2.14 -2.97 -16.88
CA SER A 173 -1.58 -2.71 -18.21
C SER A 173 -0.09 -3.04 -18.25
N ASP A 174 0.48 -3.07 -19.46
CA ASP A 174 1.91 -3.38 -19.68
C ASP A 174 2.89 -2.38 -19.07
N SER A 175 2.51 -1.10 -19.00
CA SER A 175 3.32 -0.02 -18.43
C SER A 175 2.52 0.74 -17.39
N MET A 176 3.21 1.17 -16.34
CA MET A 176 2.73 2.18 -15.41
C MET A 176 2.84 3.59 -16.02
N HIS A 177 2.13 4.55 -15.42
CA HIS A 177 2.28 5.99 -15.66
C HIS A 177 2.88 6.66 -14.42
N ILE A 178 3.32 7.91 -14.58
CA ILE A 178 4.01 8.67 -13.52
C ILE A 178 3.17 8.83 -12.25
N GLY A 179 1.84 8.85 -12.35
CA GLY A 179 0.95 8.86 -11.18
C GLY A 179 1.11 7.62 -10.29
N HIS A 180 1.39 6.45 -10.86
CA HIS A 180 1.60 5.23 -10.07
C HIS A 180 2.95 5.26 -9.33
N THR A 181 3.99 5.86 -9.90
CA THR A 181 5.33 5.81 -9.30
C THR A 181 5.43 6.67 -8.05
N GLN A 182 4.59 7.69 -7.88
CA GLN A 182 4.69 8.63 -6.74
C GLN A 182 4.63 7.91 -5.39
N VAL A 183 3.71 6.96 -5.23
CA VAL A 183 3.61 6.15 -4.01
C VAL A 183 4.88 5.31 -3.83
N PHE A 184 5.39 4.68 -4.90
CA PHE A 184 6.60 3.86 -4.83
C PHE A 184 7.87 4.67 -4.56
N ASP A 185 8.03 5.85 -5.16
CA ASP A 185 9.15 6.77 -4.89
C ASP A 185 9.17 7.14 -3.40
N PHE A 186 8.00 7.41 -2.82
CA PHE A 186 7.86 7.72 -1.40
C PHE A 186 8.14 6.51 -0.51
N VAL A 187 7.63 5.32 -0.85
CA VAL A 187 7.88 4.08 -0.11
C VAL A 187 9.38 3.72 -0.15
N LYS A 188 10.03 3.92 -1.30
CA LYS A 188 11.47 3.73 -1.44
C LYS A 188 12.24 4.69 -0.55
N TRP A 189 11.88 5.98 -0.52
CA TRP A 189 12.49 6.94 0.40
C TRP A 189 12.28 6.54 1.87
N LEU A 190 11.08 6.07 2.24
CA LEU A 190 10.82 5.54 3.58
C LEU A 190 11.68 4.31 3.88
N GLN A 191 11.88 3.40 2.92
CA GLN A 191 12.77 2.25 3.07
C GLN A 191 14.22 2.70 3.36
N ASP A 192 14.72 3.70 2.63
CA ASP A 192 16.08 4.21 2.83
C ASP A 192 16.26 4.86 4.21
N VAL A 193 15.28 5.67 4.64
CA VAL A 193 15.34 6.43 5.90
C VAL A 193 15.11 5.54 7.12
N LEU A 194 14.13 4.64 7.05
CA LEU A 194 13.72 3.80 8.18
C LEU A 194 14.45 2.45 8.22
N ASP A 195 15.10 2.05 7.14
CA ASP A 195 15.82 0.78 7.01
C ASP A 195 14.98 -0.42 7.48
N VAL A 196 13.82 -0.59 6.86
CA VAL A 196 12.82 -1.64 7.19
C VAL A 196 12.46 -2.51 5.98
N PRO A 197 11.92 -3.72 6.20
CA PRO A 197 11.39 -4.53 5.13
C PRO A 197 10.24 -3.84 4.39
N VAL A 198 10.18 -4.03 3.08
CA VAL A 198 9.07 -3.59 2.21
C VAL A 198 8.43 -4.81 1.59
N ILE A 199 7.11 -4.87 1.68
CA ILE A 199 6.27 -5.88 1.03
C ILE A 199 5.41 -5.18 -0.01
N ILE A 200 5.46 -5.67 -1.25
CA ILE A 200 4.72 -5.12 -2.37
C ILE A 200 3.81 -6.21 -2.94
N MET A 201 2.50 -5.98 -2.83
CA MET A 201 1.47 -6.90 -3.32
C MET A 201 1.06 -6.54 -4.75
N LEU A 202 1.04 -7.51 -5.65
CA LEU A 202 0.50 -7.39 -6.99
C LEU A 202 -0.84 -8.13 -7.08
N THR A 203 -1.92 -7.35 -7.08
CA THR A 203 -3.31 -7.85 -7.03
C THR A 203 -3.81 -8.26 -8.42
N ASP A 204 -3.16 -9.24 -9.03
CA ASP A 204 -3.58 -9.78 -10.33
C ASP A 204 -4.94 -10.49 -10.26
N ASP A 205 -5.22 -11.17 -9.15
CA ASP A 205 -6.54 -11.75 -8.87
C ASP A 205 -7.65 -10.70 -8.82
N GLU A 206 -7.43 -9.55 -8.18
CA GLU A 206 -8.35 -8.40 -8.18
C GLU A 206 -8.63 -7.94 -9.61
N LYS A 207 -7.59 -7.76 -10.42
CA LYS A 207 -7.78 -7.25 -11.78
C LYS A 207 -8.52 -8.23 -12.67
N PHE A 208 -8.37 -9.53 -12.43
CA PHE A 208 -9.24 -10.53 -13.03
C PHE A 208 -10.69 -10.42 -12.51
N LEU A 209 -10.88 -10.38 -11.19
CA LEU A 209 -12.21 -10.38 -10.55
C LEU A 209 -13.05 -9.13 -10.87
N PHE A 210 -12.40 -7.99 -11.09
CA PHE A 210 -13.04 -6.70 -11.37
C PHE A 210 -13.20 -6.40 -12.85
N SER A 211 -12.54 -7.16 -13.73
CA SER A 211 -12.70 -7.00 -15.18
C SER A 211 -13.65 -8.04 -15.74
N GLU A 212 -14.48 -7.64 -16.71
CA GLU A 212 -15.32 -8.56 -17.46
C GLU A 212 -14.59 -9.22 -18.65
N ASN A 213 -13.44 -8.65 -19.05
CA ASN A 213 -12.82 -8.93 -20.35
C ASN A 213 -11.41 -9.54 -20.27
N ARG A 214 -10.84 -9.67 -19.07
CA ARG A 214 -9.44 -10.12 -18.89
C ARG A 214 -9.36 -11.59 -18.52
N SER A 215 -8.35 -12.28 -19.05
CA SER A 215 -8.02 -13.64 -18.62
C SER A 215 -7.02 -13.64 -17.45
N VAL A 216 -6.90 -14.78 -16.77
CA VAL A 216 -5.89 -14.99 -15.73
C VAL A 216 -4.47 -14.84 -16.29
N ASP A 217 -4.20 -15.48 -17.44
CA ASP A 217 -2.87 -15.42 -18.08
C ASP A 217 -2.49 -13.98 -18.47
N GLU A 218 -3.46 -13.17 -18.88
CA GLU A 218 -3.24 -11.77 -19.23
C GLU A 218 -2.82 -10.94 -18.02
N VAL A 219 -3.55 -11.03 -16.90
CA VAL A 219 -3.21 -10.27 -15.69
C VAL A 219 -1.91 -10.73 -15.05
N MET A 220 -1.62 -12.05 -15.06
CA MET A 220 -0.34 -12.58 -14.62
C MET A 220 0.82 -12.13 -15.54
N GLY A 221 0.56 -11.99 -16.84
CA GLY A 221 1.49 -11.37 -17.79
C GLY A 221 1.82 -9.92 -17.44
N TYR A 222 0.81 -9.14 -17.00
CA TYR A 222 1.00 -7.77 -16.52
C TYR A 222 1.77 -7.70 -15.21
N THR A 223 1.55 -8.65 -14.29
CA THR A 223 2.25 -8.73 -12.99
C THR A 223 3.75 -8.61 -13.16
N ARG A 224 4.37 -9.47 -13.97
CA ARG A 224 5.84 -9.47 -14.12
C ARG A 224 6.37 -8.20 -14.77
N LYS A 225 5.63 -7.60 -15.71
CA LYS A 225 5.99 -6.32 -16.33
C LYS A 225 5.90 -5.16 -15.32
N ASN A 226 4.85 -5.14 -14.49
CA ASN A 226 4.69 -4.13 -13.43
C ASN A 226 5.73 -4.34 -12.31
N ALA A 227 6.13 -5.59 -12.01
CA ALA A 227 7.24 -5.86 -11.11
C ALA A 227 8.55 -5.21 -11.62
N LYS A 228 8.83 -5.29 -12.93
CA LYS A 228 9.99 -4.58 -13.53
C LYS A 228 9.91 -3.07 -13.33
N ASP A 229 8.73 -2.49 -13.53
CA ASP A 229 8.51 -1.05 -13.33
C ASP A 229 8.76 -0.66 -11.86
N ILE A 230 8.25 -1.45 -10.90
CA ILE A 230 8.43 -1.22 -9.47
C ILE A 230 9.91 -1.37 -9.06
N ILE A 231 10.60 -2.39 -9.54
CA ILE A 231 12.03 -2.58 -9.27
C ILE A 231 12.85 -1.40 -9.82
N ALA A 232 12.46 -0.87 -10.99
CA ALA A 232 13.11 0.28 -11.60
C ALA A 232 12.97 1.59 -10.80
N VAL A 233 12.09 1.66 -9.80
CA VAL A 233 12.07 2.75 -8.81
C VAL A 233 13.36 2.77 -7.98
N GLY A 234 13.97 1.60 -7.76
CA GLY A 234 15.27 1.46 -7.08
C GLY A 234 15.18 0.98 -5.64
N PHE A 235 14.23 0.08 -5.35
CA PHE A 235 14.16 -0.63 -4.06
C PHE A 235 15.39 -1.51 -3.81
N ASP A 236 15.77 -1.69 -2.54
CA ASP A 236 16.84 -2.62 -2.16
C ASP A 236 16.29 -4.07 -2.21
N PRO A 237 16.83 -4.97 -3.05
CA PRO A 237 16.38 -6.36 -3.10
C PRO A 237 16.49 -7.04 -1.73
N LYS A 238 17.54 -6.75 -0.96
CA LYS A 238 17.74 -7.40 0.36
C LYS A 238 16.60 -7.12 1.34
N LYS A 239 15.88 -6.01 1.16
CA LYS A 239 14.81 -5.54 2.04
C LYS A 239 13.42 -5.61 1.41
N THR A 240 13.31 -6.04 0.16
CA THR A 240 12.05 -5.95 -0.59
C THR A 240 11.59 -7.31 -1.03
N PHE A 241 10.31 -7.59 -0.80
CA PHE A 241 9.62 -8.76 -1.31
C PHE A 241 8.40 -8.31 -2.12
N ILE A 242 8.34 -8.73 -3.38
CA ILE A 242 7.23 -8.46 -4.30
C ILE A 242 6.50 -9.78 -4.54
N PHE A 243 5.18 -9.81 -4.55
CA PHE A 243 4.47 -11.06 -4.83
C PHE A 243 3.20 -10.86 -5.65
N SER A 244 2.91 -11.84 -6.50
CA SER A 244 1.61 -12.03 -7.16
C SER A 244 0.66 -12.71 -6.20
N ASP A 245 -0.60 -12.29 -6.18
CA ASP A 245 -1.63 -12.97 -5.38
C ASP A 245 -1.86 -14.40 -5.90
N PHE A 246 -1.96 -14.59 -7.22
CA PHE A 246 -2.09 -15.93 -7.81
C PHE A 246 -0.92 -16.88 -7.46
N GLU A 247 0.31 -16.36 -7.31
CA GLU A 247 1.49 -17.21 -7.04
C GLU A 247 1.80 -17.37 -5.53
N TYR A 248 1.37 -16.44 -4.68
CA TYR A 248 1.75 -16.42 -3.27
C TYR A 248 0.65 -16.89 -2.32
N VAL A 249 -0.63 -16.64 -2.64
CA VAL A 249 -1.76 -16.93 -1.76
C VAL A 249 -1.80 -18.43 -1.42
N GLY A 250 -1.58 -18.75 -0.16
CA GLY A 250 -1.53 -20.10 0.36
C GLY A 250 -0.95 -20.13 1.78
N GLY A 251 -0.84 -21.31 2.37
CA GLY A 251 -0.15 -21.51 3.66
C GLY A 251 -0.59 -20.52 4.75
N ALA A 252 0.39 -19.82 5.35
CA ALA A 252 0.14 -18.85 6.42
C ALA A 252 -0.63 -17.60 5.95
N PHE A 253 -0.41 -17.15 4.71
CA PHE A 253 -1.14 -16.02 4.14
C PHE A 253 -2.64 -16.34 4.06
N TYR A 254 -2.99 -17.51 3.49
CA TYR A 254 -4.39 -17.92 3.37
C TYR A 254 -5.09 -18.09 4.73
N LYS A 255 -4.37 -18.51 5.78
CA LYS A 255 -4.94 -18.54 7.15
C LYS A 255 -5.41 -17.16 7.59
N ASN A 256 -4.66 -16.10 7.29
CA ASN A 256 -5.05 -14.73 7.61
C ASN A 256 -6.20 -14.23 6.73
N VAL A 257 -6.23 -14.60 5.44
CA VAL A 257 -7.38 -14.33 4.57
C VAL A 257 -8.67 -14.91 5.18
N VAL A 258 -8.65 -16.18 5.60
CA VAL A 258 -9.80 -16.84 6.24
C VAL A 258 -10.18 -16.20 7.58
N ARG A 259 -9.18 -15.79 8.40
CA ARG A 259 -9.42 -15.10 9.67
C ARG A 259 -10.14 -13.77 9.45
N ILE A 260 -9.76 -12.99 8.45
CA ILE A 260 -10.42 -11.73 8.10
C ILE A 260 -11.81 -12.01 7.54
N SER A 261 -11.93 -12.89 6.54
CA SER A 261 -13.20 -13.15 5.86
C SER A 261 -14.29 -13.66 6.81
N LYS A 262 -13.92 -14.43 7.85
CA LYS A 262 -14.85 -14.85 8.92
C LYS A 262 -15.46 -13.67 9.70
N ARG A 263 -14.78 -12.52 9.78
CA ARG A 263 -15.25 -11.34 10.52
C ARG A 263 -15.98 -10.31 9.66
N VAL A 264 -15.77 -10.34 8.35
CA VAL A 264 -16.38 -9.38 7.43
C VAL A 264 -17.71 -9.95 6.94
N THR A 265 -18.81 -9.35 7.38
CA THR A 265 -20.14 -9.72 6.85
C THR A 265 -20.36 -9.09 5.48
N TYR A 266 -21.25 -9.67 4.67
CA TYR A 266 -21.68 -9.06 3.42
C TYR A 266 -22.22 -7.64 3.62
N ASN A 267 -23.00 -7.39 4.69
CA ASN A 267 -23.52 -6.05 4.99
C ASN A 267 -22.41 -5.05 5.26
N THR A 268 -21.32 -5.48 5.93
CA THR A 268 -20.12 -4.66 6.12
C THR A 268 -19.46 -4.34 4.78
N ALA A 269 -19.27 -5.35 3.92
CA ALA A 269 -18.68 -5.15 2.60
C ALA A 269 -19.54 -4.21 1.73
N LYS A 270 -20.87 -4.41 1.72
CA LYS A 270 -21.83 -3.52 1.05
C LYS A 270 -21.74 -2.08 1.56
N ALA A 271 -21.68 -1.87 2.87
CA ALA A 271 -21.64 -0.53 3.45
C ALA A 271 -20.33 0.22 3.15
N ILE A 272 -19.21 -0.50 3.06
CA ILE A 272 -17.88 0.11 2.83
C ILE A 272 -17.60 0.27 1.34
N PHE A 273 -17.97 -0.72 0.53
CA PHE A 273 -17.55 -0.85 -0.87
C PHE A 273 -18.69 -0.68 -1.87
N GLY A 274 -19.94 -0.53 -1.42
CA GLY A 274 -21.09 -0.37 -2.31
C GLY A 274 -21.50 -1.64 -3.08
N PHE A 275 -20.94 -2.81 -2.73
CA PHE A 275 -21.31 -4.07 -3.39
C PHE A 275 -22.78 -4.43 -3.18
N ASP A 276 -23.36 -5.09 -4.18
CA ASP A 276 -24.75 -5.53 -4.18
C ASP A 276 -24.89 -6.99 -4.66
N GLY A 277 -26.14 -7.45 -4.85
CA GLY A 277 -26.43 -8.82 -5.28
C GLY A 277 -25.95 -9.18 -6.69
N SER A 278 -25.52 -8.20 -7.49
CA SER A 278 -24.91 -8.42 -8.80
C SER A 278 -23.39 -8.58 -8.73
N SER A 279 -22.76 -8.19 -7.61
CA SER A 279 -21.32 -8.31 -7.42
C SER A 279 -20.91 -9.76 -7.22
N ASN A 280 -19.91 -10.24 -7.98
CA ASN A 280 -19.41 -11.60 -7.82
C ASN A 280 -18.77 -11.79 -6.43
N ILE A 281 -18.81 -13.03 -5.92
CA ILE A 281 -18.31 -13.36 -4.58
C ILE A 281 -16.83 -13.06 -4.39
N GLY A 282 -16.04 -13.05 -5.47
CA GLY A 282 -14.62 -12.71 -5.44
C GLY A 282 -14.39 -11.24 -5.11
N LYS A 283 -15.13 -10.32 -5.75
CA LYS A 283 -15.08 -8.87 -5.44
C LYS A 283 -15.35 -8.60 -3.95
N ILE A 284 -16.38 -9.26 -3.41
CA ILE A 284 -16.79 -9.13 -2.00
C ILE A 284 -15.70 -9.69 -1.07
N HIS A 285 -15.09 -10.83 -1.44
CA HIS A 285 -14.08 -11.49 -0.63
C HIS A 285 -12.70 -10.80 -0.67
N PHE A 286 -12.36 -10.11 -1.76
CA PHE A 286 -11.03 -9.57 -2.05
C PHE A 286 -10.46 -8.67 -0.94
N ALA A 287 -11.29 -7.91 -0.22
CA ALA A 287 -10.85 -7.10 0.92
C ALA A 287 -10.10 -7.92 1.99
N SER A 288 -10.41 -9.21 2.11
CA SER A 288 -9.72 -10.15 3.00
C SER A 288 -8.32 -10.50 2.52
N ILE A 289 -8.11 -10.55 1.20
CA ILE A 289 -6.81 -10.82 0.56
C ILE A 289 -5.89 -9.61 0.76
N GLN A 290 -6.37 -8.41 0.40
CA GLN A 290 -5.63 -7.16 0.60
C GLN A 290 -5.32 -6.90 2.09
N GLY A 291 -6.29 -7.14 2.97
CA GLY A 291 -6.10 -7.00 4.41
C GLY A 291 -5.07 -7.97 5.00
N ALA A 292 -4.96 -9.20 4.48
CA ALA A 292 -4.05 -10.22 5.02
C ALA A 292 -2.58 -9.82 4.90
N THR A 293 -2.22 -9.03 3.90
CA THR A 293 -0.86 -8.49 3.71
C THR A 293 -0.44 -7.54 4.83
N SER A 294 -1.40 -6.98 5.58
CA SER A 294 -1.15 -6.10 6.73
C SER A 294 -0.67 -6.83 7.99
N PHE A 295 -0.64 -8.17 7.98
CA PHE A 295 -0.23 -8.97 9.14
C PHE A 295 1.08 -9.71 8.89
N ALA A 296 2.07 -9.51 9.77
CA ALA A 296 3.39 -10.14 9.65
C ALA A 296 3.34 -11.68 9.62
N SER A 297 2.33 -12.30 10.25
CA SER A 297 2.12 -13.76 10.21
C SER A 297 1.83 -14.31 8.80
N SER A 298 1.48 -13.45 7.85
CA SER A 298 1.34 -13.81 6.43
C SER A 298 2.69 -14.08 5.74
N PHE A 299 3.81 -13.70 6.36
CA PHE A 299 5.16 -13.80 5.79
C PHE A 299 6.13 -14.51 6.76
N PRO A 300 5.90 -15.81 7.06
CA PRO A 300 6.71 -16.54 8.03
C PRO A 300 8.18 -16.67 7.61
N HIS A 301 8.46 -16.62 6.31
CA HIS A 301 9.81 -16.63 5.76
C HIS A 301 10.58 -15.31 6.01
N ILE A 302 9.89 -14.22 6.34
CA ILE A 302 10.47 -12.91 6.67
C ILE A 302 10.49 -12.71 8.19
N PHE A 303 9.34 -12.87 8.86
CA PHE A 303 9.15 -12.51 10.26
C PHE A 303 9.15 -13.69 11.24
N GLY A 304 9.26 -14.93 10.74
CA GLY A 304 9.19 -16.15 11.54
C GLY A 304 7.78 -16.71 11.69
N SER A 305 7.67 -17.95 12.16
CA SER A 305 6.41 -18.71 12.28
C SER A 305 5.74 -18.61 13.66
N ASP A 306 6.36 -17.92 14.62
CA ASP A 306 5.83 -17.74 15.96
C ASP A 306 4.75 -16.64 15.96
N GLU A 307 3.48 -17.06 15.85
CA GLU A 307 2.34 -16.14 15.77
C GLU A 307 2.27 -15.18 16.97
N SER A 308 2.75 -15.57 18.15
CA SER A 308 2.74 -14.70 19.34
C SER A 308 3.65 -13.49 19.18
N LYS A 309 4.74 -13.63 18.42
CA LYS A 309 5.67 -12.54 18.09
C LYS A 309 5.14 -11.74 16.91
N THR A 310 4.76 -12.40 15.82
CA THR A 310 4.32 -11.72 14.60
C THR A 310 3.02 -10.93 14.81
N ALA A 311 2.16 -11.36 15.74
CA ALA A 311 0.94 -10.63 16.09
C ALA A 311 1.21 -9.20 16.59
N SER A 312 2.41 -8.94 17.13
CA SER A 312 2.80 -7.63 17.66
C SER A 312 3.56 -6.73 16.67
N ILE A 313 3.83 -7.21 15.45
CA ILE A 313 4.59 -6.48 14.43
C ILE A 313 3.59 -5.74 13.52
N PRO A 314 3.44 -4.40 13.65
CA PRO A 314 2.58 -3.63 12.76
C PRO A 314 3.25 -3.42 11.41
N CYS A 315 2.45 -3.08 10.40
CA CYS A 315 2.94 -2.43 9.19
C CYS A 315 2.58 -0.94 9.15
N LEU A 316 3.34 -0.19 8.37
CA LEU A 316 2.98 1.13 7.87
C LEU A 316 2.62 1.00 6.40
N ILE A 317 1.48 1.55 6.01
CA ILE A 317 0.94 1.47 4.65
C ILE A 317 0.92 2.84 4.00
N PRO A 318 1.89 3.16 3.12
CA PRO A 318 1.81 4.30 2.23
C PRO A 318 0.91 3.96 1.04
N CYS A 319 -0.18 4.71 0.89
CA CYS A 319 -1.13 4.55 -0.20
C CYS A 319 -1.77 5.89 -0.57
N ALA A 320 -2.47 5.92 -1.70
CA ALA A 320 -3.40 7.01 -1.95
C ALA A 320 -4.65 6.87 -1.07
N ILE A 321 -5.33 7.99 -0.80
CA ILE A 321 -6.45 8.04 0.15
C ILE A 321 -7.65 7.16 -0.23
N ASP A 322 -7.83 6.83 -1.52
CA ASP A 322 -8.88 5.91 -2.02
C ASP A 322 -8.77 4.49 -1.46
N GLN A 323 -7.60 4.09 -0.95
CA GLN A 323 -7.37 2.77 -0.38
C GLN A 323 -7.71 2.68 1.12
N ASP A 324 -7.95 3.80 1.81
CA ASP A 324 -8.27 3.81 3.24
C ASP A 324 -9.48 2.92 3.60
N PRO A 325 -10.56 2.81 2.81
CA PRO A 325 -11.68 1.92 3.13
C PRO A 325 -11.27 0.45 3.37
N TYR A 326 -10.33 -0.10 2.60
CA TYR A 326 -9.80 -1.45 2.81
C TYR A 326 -9.09 -1.59 4.15
N PHE A 327 -8.29 -0.60 4.51
CA PHE A 327 -7.45 -0.67 5.69
C PHE A 327 -8.18 -0.22 6.96
N ARG A 328 -9.22 0.60 6.85
CA ARG A 328 -10.17 0.86 7.94
C ARG A 328 -10.85 -0.45 8.35
N LEU A 329 -11.37 -1.21 7.39
CA LEU A 329 -11.92 -2.56 7.63
C LEU A 329 -10.88 -3.50 8.24
N THR A 330 -9.65 -3.47 7.71
CA THR A 330 -8.55 -4.31 8.20
C THR A 330 -8.18 -3.97 9.65
N ARG A 331 -8.18 -2.70 10.04
CA ARG A 331 -7.92 -2.25 11.42
C ARG A 331 -8.98 -2.73 12.41
N ASP A 332 -10.25 -2.74 11.99
CA ASP A 332 -11.34 -3.26 12.81
C ASP A 332 -11.21 -4.78 12.99
N CYS A 333 -10.86 -5.50 11.92
CA CYS A 333 -10.58 -6.93 11.98
C CYS A 333 -9.37 -7.24 12.88
N ALA A 334 -8.30 -6.46 12.78
CA ALA A 334 -7.07 -6.63 13.56
C ALA A 334 -7.34 -6.58 15.07
N ALA A 335 -8.15 -5.61 15.53
CA ALA A 335 -8.53 -5.49 16.93
C ALA A 335 -9.20 -6.76 17.47
N GLY A 336 -10.16 -7.31 16.70
CA GLY A 336 -10.88 -8.52 17.07
C GLY A 336 -10.05 -9.80 16.96
N LEU A 337 -8.99 -9.80 16.15
CA LEU A 337 -8.06 -10.93 15.99
C LEU A 337 -6.84 -10.84 16.94
N HIS A 338 -6.77 -9.79 17.77
CA HIS A 338 -5.60 -9.50 18.62
C HIS A 338 -4.28 -9.38 17.83
N LEU A 339 -4.36 -8.81 16.63
CA LEU A 339 -3.22 -8.49 15.78
C LEU A 339 -2.95 -6.98 15.83
N ALA A 340 -1.69 -6.60 15.62
CA ALA A 340 -1.30 -5.21 15.51
C ALA A 340 -2.08 -4.52 14.38
N LYS A 341 -2.68 -3.37 14.70
CA LYS A 341 -3.38 -2.56 13.69
C LYS A 341 -2.37 -2.00 12.69
N PRO A 342 -2.64 -2.06 11.37
CA PRO A 342 -1.80 -1.37 10.41
C PRO A 342 -1.91 0.14 10.60
N SER A 343 -0.78 0.83 10.52
CA SER A 343 -0.70 2.29 10.44
C SER A 343 -0.76 2.71 8.97
N LEU A 344 -1.26 3.91 8.70
CA LEU A 344 -1.44 4.42 7.34
C LEU A 344 -0.84 5.81 7.18
N ILE A 345 -0.40 6.09 5.96
CA ILE A 345 0.01 7.42 5.54
C ILE A 345 -0.50 7.68 4.11
N HIS A 346 -1.30 8.72 3.94
CA HIS A 346 -2.10 8.93 2.74
C HIS A 346 -1.54 10.02 1.85
N MET A 347 -1.48 9.70 0.56
CA MET A 347 -1.10 10.62 -0.51
C MET A 347 -2.33 11.12 -1.27
N ARG A 348 -2.28 12.38 -1.71
CA ARG A 348 -3.21 12.94 -2.70
C ARG A 348 -2.92 12.40 -4.10
N PHE A 349 -3.90 12.42 -4.99
CA PHE A 349 -3.67 11.96 -6.37
C PHE A 349 -2.81 12.96 -7.15
N LEU A 350 -2.02 12.43 -8.08
CA LEU A 350 -1.50 13.23 -9.18
C LEU A 350 -2.61 13.40 -10.22
N ASP A 351 -2.97 14.65 -10.51
CA ASP A 351 -4.06 14.97 -11.42
C ASP A 351 -3.81 14.44 -12.84
N ALA A 352 -4.87 14.05 -13.54
CA ALA A 352 -4.79 13.75 -14.96
C ALA A 352 -4.44 15.00 -15.79
N LEU A 353 -3.99 14.80 -17.02
CA LEU A 353 -3.62 15.90 -17.91
C LEU A 353 -4.79 16.88 -18.13
N GLN A 354 -6.04 16.39 -18.19
CA GLN A 354 -7.22 17.20 -18.48
C GLN A 354 -7.60 18.19 -17.37
N GLY A 355 -7.04 18.07 -16.16
CA GLY A 355 -7.27 19.04 -15.10
C GLY A 355 -7.53 18.45 -13.71
N PRO A 356 -7.61 19.33 -12.71
CA PRO A 356 -7.83 18.96 -11.31
C PRO A 356 -9.17 18.23 -11.13
N GLY A 357 -9.18 17.24 -10.23
CA GLY A 357 -10.40 16.48 -9.90
C GLY A 357 -10.62 15.22 -10.74
N SER A 358 -9.64 14.85 -11.59
CA SER A 358 -9.62 13.59 -12.33
C SER A 358 -8.30 12.84 -12.12
N LYS A 359 -8.37 11.50 -12.05
CA LYS A 359 -7.20 10.62 -11.87
C LYS A 359 -6.70 10.13 -13.23
N MET A 360 -5.38 10.02 -13.40
CA MET A 360 -4.80 9.37 -14.58
C MET A 360 -5.36 7.96 -14.76
N SER A 361 -5.70 7.61 -16.01
CA SER A 361 -6.10 6.26 -16.36
C SER A 361 -5.12 5.63 -17.35
N ALA A 362 -4.71 4.39 -17.06
CA ALA A 362 -3.93 3.60 -18.01
C ALA A 362 -4.73 3.24 -19.29
N SER A 363 -6.06 3.38 -19.28
CA SER A 363 -6.92 3.14 -20.45
C SER A 363 -7.14 4.38 -21.33
N ASP A 364 -6.66 5.56 -20.92
CA ASP A 364 -6.75 6.80 -21.71
C ASP A 364 -5.36 7.41 -21.91
N ASP A 365 -4.83 7.26 -23.12
CA ASP A 365 -3.49 7.74 -23.49
C ASP A 365 -3.34 9.26 -23.42
N THR A 366 -4.46 10.00 -23.51
CA THR A 366 -4.45 11.46 -23.43
C THR A 366 -4.49 11.96 -21.99
N SER A 367 -4.82 11.10 -21.02
CA SER A 367 -4.93 11.46 -19.60
C SER A 367 -3.64 11.37 -18.82
N ALA A 368 -2.66 10.60 -19.30
CA ALA A 368 -1.50 10.20 -18.52
C ALA A 368 -0.18 10.30 -19.30
N ILE A 369 0.90 10.55 -18.55
CA ILE A 369 2.28 10.38 -19.02
C ILE A 369 2.75 8.98 -18.61
N PHE A 370 2.97 8.11 -19.59
CA PHE A 370 3.45 6.75 -19.35
C PHE A 370 4.96 6.72 -19.12
N LEU A 371 5.42 5.74 -18.34
CA LEU A 371 6.85 5.52 -18.12
C LEU A 371 7.56 5.01 -19.39
N SER A 372 6.80 4.51 -20.37
CA SER A 372 7.28 4.15 -21.70
C SER A 372 7.24 5.30 -22.71
N ASP A 373 6.70 6.48 -22.36
CA ASP A 373 6.63 7.60 -23.30
C ASP A 373 8.04 8.08 -23.66
N THR A 374 8.25 8.36 -24.95
CA THR A 374 9.45 9.04 -25.43
C THR A 374 9.47 10.50 -24.98
N ALA A 375 10.65 11.12 -24.95
CA ALA A 375 10.78 12.54 -24.65
C ALA A 375 9.86 13.43 -25.52
N LYS A 376 9.68 13.06 -26.80
CA LYS A 376 8.76 13.74 -27.72
C LYS A 376 7.29 13.57 -27.30
N GLN A 377 6.87 12.36 -26.93
CA GLN A 377 5.50 12.11 -26.45
C GLN A 377 5.20 12.87 -25.17
N VAL A 378 6.12 12.88 -24.19
CA VAL A 378 5.99 13.69 -22.96
C VAL A 378 5.75 15.16 -23.29
N LYS A 379 6.60 15.74 -24.15
CA LYS A 379 6.47 17.14 -24.61
C LYS A 379 5.12 17.39 -25.29
N THR A 380 4.72 16.52 -26.21
CA THR A 380 3.45 16.66 -26.94
C THR A 380 2.27 16.57 -25.99
N LYS A 381 2.26 15.62 -25.05
CA LYS A 381 1.16 15.43 -24.12
C LYS A 381 1.00 16.62 -23.16
N ILE A 382 2.09 17.13 -22.60
CA ILE A 382 2.04 18.33 -21.74
C ILE A 382 1.57 19.56 -22.53
N ASN A 383 2.10 19.78 -23.74
CA ASN A 383 1.71 20.95 -24.51
C ASN A 383 0.24 20.91 -24.95
N LYS A 384 -0.25 19.75 -25.39
CA LYS A 384 -1.57 19.60 -26.00
C LYS A 384 -2.70 19.30 -25.01
N TYR A 385 -2.43 18.49 -23.98
CA TYR A 385 -3.48 17.96 -23.11
C TYR A 385 -3.43 18.51 -21.69
N ALA A 386 -2.27 18.95 -21.19
CA ALA A 386 -2.20 19.50 -19.84
C ALA A 386 -3.01 20.80 -19.73
N PHE A 387 -4.02 20.77 -18.86
CA PHE A 387 -4.85 21.93 -18.55
C PHE A 387 -4.00 23.08 -18.00
N SER A 388 -4.32 24.29 -18.46
CA SER A 388 -3.62 25.53 -18.13
C SER A 388 -4.46 26.38 -17.20
N GLY A 389 -3.87 26.86 -16.12
CA GLY A 389 -4.44 27.90 -15.28
C GLY A 389 -4.17 29.33 -15.77
N GLY A 390 -3.48 29.49 -16.90
CA GLY A 390 -3.21 30.79 -17.55
C GLY A 390 -4.44 31.41 -18.22
N ARG A 391 -4.23 32.58 -18.84
CA ARG A 391 -5.28 33.32 -19.57
C ARG A 391 -5.29 33.01 -21.06
N GLU A 392 -6.38 33.39 -21.74
CA GLU A 392 -6.53 33.13 -23.18
C GLU A 392 -5.55 33.96 -24.03
N THR A 393 -5.28 35.20 -23.62
CA THR A 393 -4.36 36.11 -24.31
C THR A 393 -3.11 36.38 -23.49
N LEU A 394 -2.02 36.73 -24.19
CA LEU A 394 -0.74 37.08 -23.56
C LEU A 394 -0.90 38.32 -22.69
N GLU A 395 -1.63 39.32 -23.18
CA GLU A 395 -1.86 40.60 -22.51
C GLU A 395 -2.61 40.38 -21.20
N GLU A 396 -3.69 39.58 -21.23
CA GLU A 396 -4.45 39.26 -20.01
C GLU A 396 -3.61 38.44 -19.02
N HIS A 397 -2.79 37.52 -19.51
CA HIS A 397 -1.89 36.75 -18.64
C HIS A 397 -0.84 37.64 -17.98
N ARG A 398 -0.25 38.58 -18.70
CA ARG A 398 0.71 39.54 -18.15
C ARG A 398 0.06 40.48 -17.12
N GLU A 399 -1.19 40.87 -17.33
CA GLU A 399 -1.91 41.79 -16.45
C GLU A 399 -2.46 41.10 -15.19
N LYS A 400 -3.10 39.93 -15.35
CA LYS A 400 -3.86 39.26 -14.28
C LYS A 400 -3.18 38.01 -13.72
N GLY A 401 -2.11 37.54 -14.36
CA GLY A 401 -1.44 36.30 -14.01
C GLY A 401 -2.24 35.03 -14.30
N GLY A 402 -1.56 33.89 -14.16
CA GLY A 402 -2.17 32.57 -14.16
C GLY A 402 -2.60 32.13 -12.76
N ASN A 403 -3.35 31.04 -12.69
CA ASN A 403 -3.70 30.38 -11.43
C ASN A 403 -2.93 29.05 -11.30
N ALA A 404 -1.84 29.07 -10.54
CA ALA A 404 -1.02 27.88 -10.29
C ALA A 404 -1.79 26.75 -9.58
N ASP A 405 -2.79 27.06 -8.76
CA ASP A 405 -3.49 26.05 -7.94
C ASP A 405 -4.34 25.11 -8.79
N VAL A 406 -4.70 25.50 -10.02
CA VAL A 406 -5.44 24.66 -10.98
C VAL A 406 -4.60 24.23 -12.19
N ASP A 407 -3.38 24.74 -12.35
CA ASP A 407 -2.52 24.44 -13.49
C ASP A 407 -1.82 23.09 -13.34
N VAL A 408 -2.09 22.15 -14.25
CA VAL A 408 -1.56 20.78 -14.17
C VAL A 408 -0.03 20.75 -14.25
N SER A 409 0.58 21.66 -15.01
CA SER A 409 2.04 21.70 -15.13
C SER A 409 2.68 22.15 -13.83
N TYR A 410 2.08 23.14 -13.15
CA TYR A 410 2.50 23.52 -11.82
C TYR A 410 2.26 22.39 -10.80
N GLN A 411 1.09 21.73 -10.84
CA GLN A 411 0.81 20.58 -9.96
C GLN A 411 1.88 19.50 -10.11
N TYR A 412 2.30 19.16 -11.34
CA TYR A 412 3.36 18.16 -11.55
C TYR A 412 4.70 18.62 -11.00
N LEU A 413 5.07 19.90 -11.15
CA LEU A 413 6.30 20.42 -10.55
C LEU A 413 6.32 20.25 -9.02
N GLN A 414 5.18 20.29 -8.34
CA GLN A 414 5.14 19.98 -6.89
C GLN A 414 5.61 18.56 -6.57
N PHE A 415 5.50 17.61 -7.51
CA PHE A 415 5.95 16.24 -7.32
C PHE A 415 7.40 16.03 -7.81
N PHE A 416 7.79 16.65 -8.94
CA PHE A 416 9.06 16.34 -9.63
C PHE A 416 10.18 17.37 -9.44
N LEU A 417 9.87 18.59 -9.00
CA LEU A 417 10.88 19.62 -8.73
C LEU A 417 11.37 19.50 -7.29
N GLU A 418 12.68 19.35 -7.06
CA GLU A 418 13.21 19.07 -5.70
C GLU A 418 13.27 20.32 -4.78
N SER A 419 13.61 21.50 -5.30
CA SER A 419 13.77 22.72 -4.49
C SER A 419 12.42 23.35 -4.12
N ASP A 420 12.21 23.63 -2.84
CA ASP A 420 11.00 24.34 -2.40
C ASP A 420 11.05 25.83 -2.72
N GLU A 421 12.24 26.41 -2.69
CA GLU A 421 12.50 27.82 -3.01
C GLU A 421 12.21 28.10 -4.49
N GLU A 422 12.69 27.22 -5.38
CA GLU A 422 12.41 27.33 -6.81
C GLU A 422 10.92 27.12 -7.11
N LEU A 423 10.27 26.12 -6.49
CA LEU A 423 8.83 25.90 -6.65
C LEU A 423 8.01 27.13 -6.20
N ALA A 424 8.36 27.72 -5.05
CA ALA A 424 7.70 28.93 -4.54
C ALA A 424 7.88 30.12 -5.49
N LYS A 425 9.09 30.29 -6.05
CA LYS A 425 9.37 31.32 -7.06
C LYS A 425 8.55 31.09 -8.33
N VAL A 426 8.47 29.86 -8.82
CA VAL A 426 7.64 29.50 -9.99
C VAL A 426 6.17 29.86 -9.74
N LYS A 427 5.64 29.55 -8.54
CA LYS A 427 4.26 29.91 -8.16
C LYS A 427 4.06 31.42 -8.21
N ALA A 428 4.96 32.18 -7.59
CA ALA A 428 4.87 33.64 -7.52
C ALA A 428 5.01 34.30 -8.90
N ASP A 429 5.97 33.86 -9.72
CA ASP A 429 6.19 34.39 -11.06
C ASP A 429 5.01 34.03 -11.99
N TYR A 430 4.39 32.85 -11.86
CA TYR A 430 3.21 32.48 -12.65
C TYR A 430 1.95 33.27 -12.25
N ASN A 431 1.70 33.37 -10.94
CA ASN A 431 0.53 34.10 -10.42
C ASN A 431 0.62 35.61 -10.65
N SER A 432 1.82 36.18 -10.80
CA SER A 432 2.02 37.59 -11.15
C SER A 432 2.00 37.87 -12.65
N GLY A 433 1.93 36.83 -13.50
CA GLY A 433 2.00 36.98 -14.96
C GLY A 433 3.43 37.15 -15.51
N LYS A 434 4.46 37.13 -14.66
CA LYS A 434 5.86 37.19 -15.07
C LYS A 434 6.32 35.93 -15.80
N LEU A 435 5.84 34.76 -15.39
CA LEU A 435 6.04 33.49 -16.08
C LEU A 435 4.83 33.17 -16.96
N LEU A 436 5.06 32.86 -18.23
CA LEU A 436 4.02 32.46 -19.18
C LEU A 436 3.70 30.97 -19.06
N THR A 437 2.49 30.56 -19.47
CA THR A 437 2.09 29.14 -19.49
C THR A 437 3.03 28.28 -20.33
N GLY A 438 3.50 28.78 -21.47
CA GLY A 438 4.46 28.05 -22.32
C GLY A 438 5.80 27.79 -21.61
N GLU A 439 6.25 28.74 -20.81
CA GLU A 439 7.49 28.63 -20.02
C GLU A 439 7.30 27.65 -18.85
N LEU A 440 6.18 27.74 -18.13
CA LEU A 440 5.82 26.78 -17.08
C LEU A 440 5.74 25.34 -17.61
N LYS A 441 5.10 25.14 -18.77
CA LYS A 441 5.04 23.84 -19.46
C LYS A 441 6.43 23.35 -19.83
N ALA A 442 7.31 24.22 -20.34
CA ALA A 442 8.68 23.86 -20.70
C ALA A 442 9.47 23.36 -19.48
N MET A 443 9.35 24.02 -18.32
CA MET A 443 9.95 23.58 -17.06
C MET A 443 9.44 22.20 -16.65
N CYS A 444 8.11 21.99 -16.67
CA CYS A 444 7.50 20.69 -16.36
C CYS A 444 8.00 19.58 -17.30
N ILE A 445 8.06 19.86 -18.60
CA ILE A 445 8.57 18.91 -19.61
C ILE A 445 10.01 18.51 -19.31
N GLU A 446 10.87 19.46 -18.95
CA GLU A 446 12.27 19.17 -18.62
C GLU A 446 12.39 18.20 -17.43
N HIS A 447 11.68 18.47 -16.33
CA HIS A 447 11.69 17.60 -15.15
C HIS A 447 11.13 16.21 -15.46
N LEU A 448 10.01 16.12 -16.19
CA LEU A 448 9.42 14.85 -16.57
C LEU A 448 10.30 14.04 -17.52
N GLN A 449 10.92 14.68 -18.51
CA GLN A 449 11.83 14.01 -19.44
C GLN A 449 13.05 13.44 -18.70
N LYS A 450 13.63 14.20 -17.78
CA LYS A 450 14.73 13.71 -16.91
C LYS A 450 14.28 12.52 -16.06
N TYR A 451 13.12 12.62 -15.42
CA TYR A 451 12.57 11.57 -14.59
C TYR A 451 12.31 10.27 -15.38
N VAL A 452 11.58 10.38 -16.50
CA VAL A 452 11.22 9.22 -17.35
C VAL A 452 12.48 8.59 -17.97
N ALA A 453 13.44 9.39 -18.45
CA ALA A 453 14.69 8.85 -18.99
C ALA A 453 15.51 8.09 -17.94
N ALA A 454 15.64 8.64 -16.73
CA ALA A 454 16.35 7.98 -15.64
C ALA A 454 15.63 6.69 -15.19
N PHE A 455 14.30 6.70 -15.19
CA PHE A 455 13.49 5.50 -14.92
C PHE A 455 13.71 4.43 -16.00
N GLN A 456 13.64 4.81 -17.28
CA GLN A 456 13.86 3.89 -18.41
C GLN A 456 15.26 3.27 -18.40
N ASP A 457 16.30 4.03 -18.05
CA ASP A 457 17.66 3.50 -17.87
C ASP A 457 17.70 2.44 -16.77
N ARG A 458 17.14 2.71 -15.58
CA ARG A 458 17.07 1.71 -14.49
C ARG A 458 16.27 0.48 -14.91
N ARG A 459 15.12 0.68 -15.55
CA ARG A 459 14.25 -0.39 -16.02
C ARG A 459 14.93 -1.29 -17.05
N SER A 460 15.76 -0.74 -17.93
CA SER A 460 16.52 -1.52 -18.92
C SER A 460 17.49 -2.52 -18.30
N LYS A 461 17.88 -2.30 -17.05
CA LYS A 461 18.80 -3.16 -16.26
C LYS A 461 18.05 -4.26 -15.49
N VAL A 462 16.72 -4.23 -15.45
CA VAL A 462 15.91 -5.21 -14.72
C VAL A 462 15.69 -6.46 -15.58
N THR A 463 16.51 -7.47 -15.35
CA THR A 463 16.39 -8.79 -16.00
C THR A 463 15.34 -9.66 -15.32
N ASP A 464 14.94 -10.76 -15.95
CA ASP A 464 14.00 -11.70 -15.32
C ASP A 464 14.58 -12.33 -14.04
N ALA A 465 15.90 -12.55 -13.98
CA ALA A 465 16.57 -13.01 -12.77
C ALA A 465 16.48 -12.01 -11.61
N VAL A 466 16.54 -10.70 -11.90
CA VAL A 466 16.32 -9.67 -10.89
C VAL A 466 14.86 -9.72 -10.41
N VAL A 467 13.89 -9.86 -11.33
CA VAL A 467 12.48 -10.03 -10.94
C VAL A 467 12.31 -11.25 -10.04
N ASP A 468 12.92 -12.39 -10.40
CA ASP A 468 12.87 -13.61 -9.59
C ASP A 468 13.48 -13.42 -8.20
N GLU A 469 14.55 -12.65 -8.05
CA GLU A 469 15.15 -12.34 -6.74
C GLU A 469 14.17 -11.56 -5.83
N PHE A 470 13.50 -10.54 -6.39
CA PHE A 470 12.49 -9.75 -5.67
C PHE A 470 11.24 -10.56 -5.34
N MET A 471 10.86 -11.52 -6.20
CA MET A 471 9.68 -12.37 -6.02
C MET A 471 9.94 -13.70 -5.30
N SER A 472 11.20 -14.02 -5.02
CA SER A 472 11.57 -15.23 -4.30
C SER A 472 11.18 -15.18 -2.82
N ARG A 473 10.66 -16.30 -2.30
CA ARG A 473 10.34 -16.46 -0.87
C ARG A 473 11.64 -16.65 -0.08
N ARG A 474 12.25 -15.55 0.38
CA ARG A 474 13.52 -15.55 1.12
C ARG A 474 13.49 -14.68 2.37
N ARG A 475 14.48 -14.87 3.25
CA ARG A 475 14.69 -13.94 4.36
C ARG A 475 15.13 -12.59 3.81
N LEU A 476 14.70 -11.52 4.47
CA LEU A 476 15.12 -10.15 4.20
C LEU A 476 16.18 -9.71 5.22
N GLU A 477 17.02 -8.74 4.85
CA GLU A 477 18.11 -8.23 5.67
C GLU A 477 17.97 -6.71 5.89
N TRP A 478 17.84 -6.28 7.14
CA TRP A 478 17.72 -4.86 7.52
C TRP A 478 18.26 -4.64 8.93
N LYS A 479 18.65 -3.40 9.26
CA LYS A 479 19.23 -3.05 10.56
C LYS A 479 18.26 -2.22 11.41
N GLY A 480 17.41 -1.41 10.78
CA GLY A 480 16.50 -0.49 11.46
C GLY A 480 17.21 0.79 11.91
N ASN A 481 16.78 1.37 13.03
CA ASN A 481 17.34 2.62 13.52
C ASN A 481 18.84 2.47 13.87
N PRO A 482 19.76 3.16 13.17
CA PRO A 482 21.20 2.98 13.37
C PRO A 482 21.70 3.53 14.71
N ARG A 483 20.90 4.35 15.40
CA ARG A 483 21.28 5.02 16.67
C ARG A 483 21.03 4.14 17.90
N ILE A 484 20.20 3.11 17.77
CA ILE A 484 19.73 2.30 18.90
C ILE A 484 19.97 0.83 18.58
N PRO A 485 20.68 0.06 19.41
CA PRO A 485 20.88 -1.37 19.13
C PRO A 485 19.57 -2.17 19.11
N ARG A 486 19.44 -3.09 18.15
CA ARG A 486 18.32 -4.04 18.02
C ARG A 486 18.34 -5.08 19.14
N ALA A 487 17.35 -5.06 20.03
CA ALA A 487 17.25 -6.03 21.13
C ALA A 487 17.16 -7.51 20.65
N ASP A 488 16.64 -7.74 19.45
CA ASP A 488 16.50 -9.06 18.80
C ASP A 488 17.75 -9.51 18.04
N LEU A 489 18.71 -8.61 17.74
CA LEU A 489 19.99 -8.94 17.09
C LEU A 489 21.18 -8.96 18.06
N VAL A 490 21.02 -8.44 19.28
CA VAL A 490 22.07 -8.50 20.32
C VAL A 490 22.06 -9.88 20.99
N VAL A 491 22.83 -10.81 20.41
CA VAL A 491 23.33 -12.02 21.09
C VAL A 491 24.86 -11.89 21.21
N PRO A 492 25.50 -12.14 22.37
CA PRO A 492 26.94 -12.00 22.50
C PRO A 492 27.66 -13.04 21.61
N VAL A 493 28.49 -12.57 20.69
CA VAL A 493 29.43 -13.42 19.96
C VAL A 493 30.45 -13.98 20.97
N PRO A 494 30.60 -15.32 21.12
CA PRO A 494 31.75 -15.86 21.83
C PRO A 494 32.97 -15.59 20.96
N LYS A 495 33.93 -14.79 21.45
CA LYS A 495 35.23 -14.63 20.78
C LYS A 495 35.92 -15.99 20.71
N SER A 496 36.13 -16.47 19.48
CA SER A 496 37.03 -17.57 19.17
C SER A 496 38.46 -17.07 19.04
N GLY A 497 39.39 -17.79 19.69
CA GLY A 497 40.82 -17.81 19.36
C GLY A 497 41.75 -17.30 20.46
N GLU A 498 42.43 -18.21 21.18
CA GLU A 498 43.82 -18.57 20.86
C GLU A 498 44.32 -19.72 21.74
N ASP A 499 45.10 -20.59 21.12
CA ASP A 499 45.60 -21.89 21.58
C ASP A 499 46.54 -21.82 22.79
N LYS A 500 46.42 -22.80 23.70
CA LYS A 500 47.58 -23.59 24.21
C LYS A 500 47.16 -25.02 24.57
N ALA A 501 47.95 -25.95 24.06
CA ALA A 501 47.85 -27.39 24.23
C ALA A 501 48.14 -27.89 25.65
N GLY A 502 47.59 -29.07 26.00
CA GLY A 502 48.19 -29.96 27.01
C GLY A 502 47.21 -30.75 27.90
N GLY A 503 47.11 -32.06 27.63
CA GLY A 503 47.17 -33.14 28.65
C GLY A 503 46.11 -33.26 29.77
N ALA A 504 45.28 -34.31 29.63
CA ALA A 504 44.77 -35.27 30.63
C ALA A 504 44.64 -34.95 32.15
N ALA A 505 43.55 -35.52 32.70
CA ALA A 505 43.33 -36.05 34.05
C ALA A 505 42.48 -35.23 35.05
N ALA A 506 41.71 -36.00 35.82
CA ALA A 506 40.64 -35.63 36.73
C ALA A 506 41.09 -34.80 37.95
N GLY A 507 40.16 -34.00 38.48
CA GLY A 507 40.28 -33.31 39.76
C GLY A 507 39.03 -32.47 40.05
N ASP A 508 38.23 -32.94 40.99
CA ASP A 508 37.16 -32.21 41.68
C ASP A 508 37.77 -31.16 42.62
N ASP A 509 37.43 -29.88 42.45
CA ASP A 509 37.21 -28.95 43.58
C ASP A 509 36.48 -27.67 43.10
N GLY A 510 35.59 -27.16 43.94
CA GLY A 510 34.62 -26.12 43.60
C GLY A 510 35.18 -24.69 43.56
N SER A 511 34.64 -23.88 42.64
CA SER A 511 34.51 -22.43 42.84
C SER A 511 33.36 -21.83 41.99
N ASP A 512 32.27 -21.61 42.70
CA ASP A 512 31.23 -20.58 42.58
C ASP A 512 31.00 -19.91 41.19
N LYS A 513 30.22 -20.58 40.32
CA LYS A 513 29.51 -19.91 39.21
C LYS A 513 28.11 -19.55 39.65
N MET A 514 27.81 -18.25 39.73
CA MET A 514 26.47 -17.78 40.09
C MET A 514 25.40 -18.35 39.16
N THR A 515 24.41 -19.01 39.78
CA THR A 515 23.26 -19.63 39.11
C THR A 515 22.42 -18.59 38.34
N LYS A 516 21.65 -19.03 37.32
CA LYS A 516 20.77 -18.16 36.51
C LYS A 516 19.87 -17.25 37.35
N ASN A 517 19.44 -17.71 38.53
CA ASN A 517 18.62 -16.92 39.45
C ASN A 517 19.42 -15.82 40.17
N GLN A 518 20.69 -16.07 40.51
CA GLN A 518 21.58 -15.08 41.10
C GLN A 518 21.97 -14.00 40.07
N MET A 519 22.20 -14.38 38.80
CA MET A 519 22.40 -13.41 37.71
C MET A 519 21.17 -12.53 37.47
N LYS A 520 19.96 -13.12 37.49
CA LYS A 520 18.71 -12.36 37.35
C LYS A 520 18.50 -11.38 38.52
N LYS A 521 18.92 -11.77 39.72
CA LYS A 521 18.90 -10.90 40.92
C LYS A 521 19.92 -9.75 40.78
N LEU A 522 21.11 -10.01 40.26
CA LEU A 522 22.15 -9.01 40.04
C LEU A 522 21.74 -7.99 38.96
N LEU A 523 21.16 -8.45 37.86
CA LEU A 523 20.59 -7.59 36.81
C LEU A 523 19.47 -6.70 37.35
N LYS A 524 18.58 -7.26 38.17
CA LYS A 524 17.51 -6.46 38.80
C LYS A 524 18.07 -5.43 39.79
N GLN A 525 19.15 -5.76 40.50
CA GLN A 525 19.85 -4.81 41.38
C GLN A 525 20.57 -3.70 40.59
N GLN A 526 21.18 -4.03 39.45
CA GLN A 526 21.80 -3.04 38.55
C GLN A 526 20.76 -2.09 37.93
N GLN A 527 19.60 -2.60 37.52
CA GLN A 527 18.49 -1.78 37.04
C GLN A 527 17.93 -0.84 38.13
N VAL A 528 17.85 -1.32 39.38
CA VAL A 528 17.45 -0.48 40.52
C VAL A 528 18.51 0.57 40.84
N ALA A 529 19.79 0.23 40.72
CA ALA A 529 20.90 1.17 40.91
C ALA A 529 20.92 2.25 39.82
N GLN A 530 20.69 1.89 38.55
CA GLN A 530 20.55 2.85 37.46
C GLN A 530 19.37 3.79 37.66
N LYS A 531 18.18 3.26 38.01
CA LYS A 531 17.01 4.09 38.30
C LYS A 531 17.22 5.02 39.50
N LYS A 532 17.99 4.60 40.50
CA LYS A 532 18.38 5.48 41.63
C LYS A 532 19.39 6.54 41.20
N ALA A 533 20.33 6.22 40.32
CA ALA A 533 21.30 7.18 39.78
C ALA A 533 20.63 8.21 38.86
N GLU A 534 19.64 7.80 38.06
CA GLU A 534 18.83 8.69 37.23
C GLU A 534 17.99 9.64 38.09
N LYS A 535 17.30 9.14 39.12
CA LYS A 535 16.58 9.99 40.09
C LYS A 535 17.49 10.93 40.87
N ALA A 536 18.75 10.55 41.12
CA ALA A 536 19.72 11.42 41.77
C ALA A 536 20.19 12.53 40.82
N LYS A 537 20.36 12.25 39.52
CA LYS A 537 20.66 13.25 38.48
C LYS A 537 19.50 14.22 38.26
N GLU A 538 18.26 13.74 38.26
CA GLU A 538 17.06 14.60 38.18
C GLU A 538 16.92 15.53 39.39
N LYS A 539 17.28 15.05 40.59
CA LYS A 539 17.29 15.90 41.81
C LYS A 539 18.45 16.90 41.84
N GLY A 540 19.59 16.57 41.24
CA GLY A 540 20.72 17.49 41.09
C GLY A 540 20.41 18.64 40.12
N ALA A 541 19.73 18.34 39.01
CA ALA A 541 19.31 19.35 38.03
C ALA A 541 18.22 20.32 38.55
N ALA A 542 17.44 19.91 39.56
CA ALA A 542 16.43 20.76 40.18
C ALA A 542 17.00 21.70 41.28
N ALA A 543 18.27 21.55 41.67
CA ALA A 543 18.92 22.35 42.71
C ALA A 543 19.68 23.58 42.17
N GLU A 544 19.85 23.69 40.85
CA GLU A 544 20.43 24.88 40.19
C GLU A 544 19.32 25.67 39.50
N GLY A 545 18.61 26.50 40.29
CA GLY A 545 17.74 27.57 39.80
C GLY A 545 18.52 28.87 39.56
N PRO A 546 17.99 29.80 38.74
CA PRO A 546 18.78 30.86 38.10
C PRO A 546 19.17 31.99 39.05
N ALA A 547 20.39 32.49 38.90
CA ALA A 547 20.87 33.70 39.55
C ALA A 547 20.13 34.94 39.01
N ALA A 548 19.69 35.80 39.93
CA ALA A 548 18.88 36.98 39.69
C ALA A 548 19.64 38.08 38.91
N GLU A 549 19.03 38.56 37.83
CA GLU A 549 19.33 39.87 37.23
C GLU A 549 18.56 40.97 37.98
N GLY A 550 19.25 42.06 38.33
CA GLY A 550 18.71 43.21 39.06
C GLY A 550 17.81 44.11 38.19
N PRO A 551 16.90 44.89 38.80
CA PRO A 551 15.89 45.63 38.05
C PRO A 551 16.39 47.00 37.59
N ALA A 552 16.07 47.37 36.36
CA ALA A 552 16.21 48.72 35.82
C ALA A 552 14.85 49.28 35.37
N ALA A 553 14.56 50.50 35.83
CA ALA A 553 13.51 51.45 35.43
C ALA A 553 12.05 51.04 35.73
N GLU A 554 11.11 51.90 36.12
CA GLU A 554 10.96 53.34 35.94
C GLU A 554 9.82 53.81 36.87
N ALA A 555 9.97 54.98 37.52
CA ALA A 555 8.86 55.64 38.21
C ALA A 555 8.89 57.13 37.86
N ALA A 556 7.87 57.57 37.13
CA ALA A 556 7.60 58.97 36.86
C ALA A 556 6.79 59.60 38.00
N ALA A 557 7.16 60.84 38.34
CA ALA A 557 6.34 61.97 38.84
C ALA A 557 6.86 62.60 40.14
N SER A 558 7.50 63.78 40.03
CA SER A 558 7.04 65.06 40.61
C SER A 558 8.17 66.11 40.72
N GLY A 559 7.90 67.31 40.18
CA GLY A 559 8.21 68.59 40.85
C GLY A 559 9.58 69.25 40.68
N GLY A 560 9.66 70.22 39.76
CA GLY A 560 10.00 71.62 40.10
C GLY A 560 11.46 72.02 40.34
N SER A 561 12.08 72.66 39.32
CA SER A 561 12.56 74.06 39.31
C SER A 561 13.36 74.33 38.05
#